data_AF-A0AA85C286-F1
#
_entry.id   AF-A0AA85C286-F1
#
_cell.length_a   1.000
_cell.length_b   1.000
_cell.length_c   1.000
_cell.angle_alpha   90.00
_cell.angle_beta   90.00
_cell.angle_gamma   90.00
#
_symmetry.space_group_name_H-M   'P 1'
#
loop_
_entity.id
_entity.type
_entity.pdbx_description
1 polymer ?
#
loop_
_entity_poly.entity_id
_entity_poly.type
_entity_poly.pdbx_seq_one_letter_code
_entity_poly.pdbx_strand_id
1 'polypeptide(L)'
;MNAEFSTLTKTYDHKMEIVIRNYKLQMERLDKEFEVEMKRIRSETSKEERTFKDRLKSEIDTYDRAMRKAAKRDLNKFDHIQSSNYDIKSNSSLTSLKSNHSTNNNDNNNNNSLVSQRLTLFRENQESRMNSRIYDLHNEYNKRRNLIHSEYLNEIHTLRLNFEEDKWRTEHRFLSMKHQLDRNRQLDLFMIKREQLTGRSELELTELKQTINMERSKLQAIHSIERKNCIKSMKSVNKRSILTLQRQSRINTIQLNEAQKRMNEELELLESKHKAQTDELEQSIHFRLQELEQSTIEKRNALIDQETKRLQELDNRHQNEMRIYSESLPRIKALMKEQFAQEYKEDSFKINYNNYRSYSPKSHRHRLPIPISSLTNLRWGSLSNSNTKLNNILESRPSRLITLFSSDLNHNKTSSSDSM
;
A
#
# COMPACT_ATOMS: atom_id res chain seq x y z
N MET A 1 1.76 -10.07 3.22
CA MET A 1 2.06 -8.68 2.83
C MET A 1 3.47 -8.56 2.23
N ASN A 2 4.53 -8.88 2.96
CA ASN A 2 5.91 -8.63 2.50
C ASN A 2 6.33 -9.38 1.22
N ALA A 3 5.79 -10.57 0.97
CA ALA A 3 6.17 -11.36 -0.22
C ALA A 3 5.66 -10.72 -1.52
N GLU A 4 4.36 -10.39 -1.62
CA GLU A 4 3.77 -9.78 -2.83
C GLU A 4 4.32 -8.38 -3.11
N PHE A 5 4.56 -7.55 -2.09
CA PHE A 5 5.23 -6.26 -2.31
C PHE A 5 6.68 -6.43 -2.73
N SER A 6 7.38 -7.42 -2.17
CA SER A 6 8.76 -7.71 -2.55
C SER A 6 8.85 -8.18 -4.00
N THR A 7 7.95 -9.05 -4.45
CA THR A 7 7.91 -9.48 -5.85
C THR A 7 7.57 -8.31 -6.77
N LEU A 8 6.57 -7.50 -6.43
CA LEU A 8 6.19 -6.34 -7.22
C LEU A 8 7.34 -5.34 -7.37
N THR A 9 8.05 -5.04 -6.29
CA THR A 9 9.22 -4.14 -6.28
C THR A 9 10.33 -4.70 -7.16
N LYS A 10 10.68 -5.98 -7.00
CA LYS A 10 11.70 -6.64 -7.84
C LYS A 10 11.34 -6.61 -9.32
N THR A 11 10.06 -6.83 -9.67
CA THR A 11 9.60 -6.77 -11.05
C THR A 11 9.70 -5.35 -11.62
N TYR A 12 9.36 -4.34 -10.83
CA TYR A 12 9.50 -2.94 -11.22
C TYR A 12 10.96 -2.55 -11.43
N ASP A 13 11.84 -2.88 -10.49
CA ASP A 13 13.28 -2.60 -10.58
C ASP A 13 13.88 -3.25 -11.83
N HIS A 14 13.52 -4.51 -12.09
CA HIS A 14 13.97 -5.23 -13.28
C HIS A 14 13.51 -4.56 -14.58
N LYS A 15 12.23 -4.14 -14.67
CA LYS A 15 11.72 -3.41 -15.84
C LYS A 15 12.44 -2.07 -16.01
N MET A 16 12.68 -1.35 -14.92
CA MET A 16 13.41 -0.07 -14.93
C MET A 16 14.83 -0.23 -15.47
N GLU A 17 15.55 -1.26 -15.01
CA GLU A 17 16.89 -1.58 -15.51
C GLU A 17 16.91 -1.89 -17.02
N ILE A 18 15.91 -2.61 -17.51
CA ILE A 18 15.78 -2.92 -18.94
C ILE A 18 15.61 -1.63 -19.75
N VAL A 19 14.73 -0.72 -19.33
CA VAL A 19 14.50 0.57 -20.01
C VAL A 19 15.77 1.42 -20.04
N ILE A 20 16.46 1.52 -18.89
CA ILE A 20 17.74 2.24 -18.80
C ILE A 20 18.81 1.64 -19.73
N ARG A 21 18.90 0.30 -19.78
CA ARG A 21 19.85 -0.40 -20.67
C ARG A 21 19.51 -0.16 -22.13
N ASN A 22 18.22 -0.24 -22.50
CA ASN A 22 17.76 -0.02 -23.87
C ASN A 22 18.04 1.41 -24.34
N TYR A 23 17.75 2.42 -23.51
CA TYR A 23 18.07 3.81 -23.80
C TYR A 23 19.56 4.04 -24.07
N LYS A 24 20.43 3.49 -23.21
CA LYS A 24 21.89 3.57 -23.40
C LYS A 24 22.33 2.94 -24.72
N LEU A 25 21.81 1.76 -25.05
CA LEU A 25 22.12 1.07 -26.31
C LEU A 25 21.65 1.85 -27.53
N GLN A 26 20.45 2.44 -27.49
CA GLN A 26 19.93 3.26 -28.59
C GLN A 26 20.77 4.53 -28.79
N MET A 27 21.15 5.20 -27.70
CA MET A 27 22.03 6.36 -27.74
C MET A 27 23.42 6.02 -28.32
N GLU A 28 24.03 4.92 -27.88
CA GLU A 28 25.34 4.48 -28.39
C GLU A 28 25.28 4.14 -29.88
N ARG A 29 24.19 3.51 -30.35
CA ARG A 29 23.99 3.23 -31.79
C ARG A 29 23.86 4.52 -32.59
N LEU A 30 23.07 5.49 -32.10
CA LEU A 30 22.89 6.77 -32.76
C LEU A 30 24.20 7.55 -32.87
N ASP A 31 25.02 7.55 -31.81
CA ASP A 31 26.33 8.21 -31.81
C ASP A 31 27.27 7.58 -32.84
N LYS A 32 27.28 6.23 -32.95
CA LYS A 32 28.08 5.51 -33.95
C LYS A 32 27.61 5.79 -35.38
N GLU A 33 26.31 5.80 -35.63
CA GLU A 33 25.73 6.12 -36.93
C GLU A 33 26.12 7.53 -37.38
N PHE A 34 26.01 8.51 -36.48
CA PHE A 34 26.44 9.88 -36.74
C PHE A 34 27.93 9.99 -37.06
N GLU A 35 28.79 9.31 -36.30
CA GLU A 35 30.24 9.33 -36.54
C GLU A 35 30.62 8.69 -37.90
N VAL A 36 29.98 7.57 -38.24
CA VAL A 36 30.17 6.89 -39.53
C VAL A 36 29.74 7.78 -40.69
N GLU A 37 28.57 8.43 -40.59
CA GLU A 37 28.08 9.32 -41.63
C GLU A 37 28.95 10.57 -41.79
N MET A 38 29.42 11.15 -40.68
CA MET A 38 30.39 12.25 -40.71
C MET A 38 31.70 11.87 -41.42
N LYS A 39 32.22 10.66 -41.16
CA LYS A 39 33.39 10.14 -41.88
C LYS A 39 33.08 9.91 -43.36
N ARG A 40 31.87 9.42 -43.69
CA ARG A 40 31.42 9.23 -45.07
C ARG A 40 31.42 10.54 -45.85
N ILE A 41 30.78 11.60 -45.32
CA ILE A 41 30.72 12.94 -45.94
C ILE A 41 32.14 13.47 -46.22
N ARG A 42 33.05 13.38 -45.24
CA ARG A 42 34.44 13.83 -45.41
C ARG A 42 35.18 13.04 -46.48
N SER A 43 35.01 11.72 -46.48
CA SER A 43 35.65 10.83 -47.46
C SER A 43 35.12 11.05 -48.88
N GLU A 44 33.83 11.30 -49.02
CA GLU A 44 33.17 11.58 -50.30
C GLU A 44 33.62 12.93 -50.85
N THR A 45 33.67 13.96 -49.99
CA THR A 45 34.20 15.28 -50.34
C THR A 45 35.66 15.19 -50.82
N SER A 46 36.50 14.40 -50.13
CA SER A 46 37.90 14.19 -50.55
C SER A 46 38.01 13.44 -51.89
N LYS A 47 37.13 12.46 -52.15
CA LYS A 47 37.08 11.76 -53.44
C LYS A 47 36.63 12.69 -54.57
N GLU A 48 35.60 13.51 -54.34
CA GLU A 48 35.15 14.52 -55.29
C GLU A 48 36.28 15.50 -55.65
N GLU A 49 37.03 15.98 -54.65
CA GLU A 49 38.18 16.89 -54.89
C GLU A 49 39.24 16.23 -55.78
N ARG A 50 39.59 14.97 -55.51
CA ARG A 50 40.54 14.20 -56.35
C ARG A 50 40.03 14.04 -57.77
N THR A 51 38.78 13.60 -57.95
CA THR A 51 38.20 13.40 -59.28
C THR A 51 38.10 14.70 -60.08
N PHE A 52 37.77 15.82 -59.43
CA PHE A 52 37.76 17.13 -60.07
C PHE A 52 39.17 17.55 -60.51
N LYS A 53 40.17 17.36 -59.64
CA LYS A 53 41.57 17.64 -59.95
C LYS A 53 42.09 16.79 -61.11
N ASP A 54 41.76 15.50 -61.14
CA ASP A 54 42.16 14.60 -62.22
C ASP A 54 41.54 14.99 -63.55
N ARG A 55 40.24 15.37 -63.56
CA ARG A 55 39.55 15.90 -64.75
C ARG A 55 40.16 17.22 -65.23
N LEU A 56 40.47 18.15 -64.32
CA LEU A 56 41.15 19.39 -64.67
C LEU A 56 42.54 19.14 -65.25
N LYS A 57 43.28 18.18 -64.69
CA LYS A 57 44.62 17.82 -65.17
C LYS A 57 44.55 17.23 -66.60
N SER A 58 43.60 16.35 -66.87
CA SER A 58 43.40 15.80 -68.22
C SER A 58 42.96 16.87 -69.22
N GLU A 59 42.14 17.84 -68.79
CA GLU A 59 41.73 18.97 -69.63
C GLU A 59 42.91 19.91 -69.93
N ILE A 60 43.78 20.18 -68.95
CA ILE A 60 44.98 21.00 -69.16
C ILE A 60 45.95 20.35 -70.16
N ASP A 61 46.01 19.02 -70.21
CA ASP A 61 46.88 18.29 -71.13
C ASP A 61 46.43 18.37 -72.61
N THR A 62 45.22 18.86 -72.91
CA THR A 62 44.76 19.13 -74.29
C THR A 62 45.07 20.55 -74.77
N TYR A 63 45.49 21.46 -73.88
CA TYR A 63 45.83 22.84 -74.23
C TYR A 63 47.14 22.96 -75.00
N ASP A 64 47.27 24.07 -75.74
CA ASP A 64 48.50 24.49 -76.43
C ASP A 64 49.70 24.62 -75.49
N ARG A 65 50.92 24.45 -76.01
CA ARG A 65 52.16 24.34 -75.22
C ARG A 65 52.36 25.49 -74.22
N ALA A 66 52.05 26.73 -74.61
CA ALA A 66 52.16 27.91 -73.74
C ALA A 66 51.06 27.92 -72.66
N MET A 67 49.82 27.62 -73.04
CA MET A 67 48.66 27.54 -72.15
C MET A 67 48.79 26.40 -71.13
N ARG A 68 49.27 25.24 -71.55
CA ARG A 68 49.55 24.08 -70.68
C ARG A 68 50.60 24.40 -69.62
N LYS A 69 51.68 25.10 -69.99
CA LYS A 69 52.75 25.50 -69.05
C LYS A 69 52.26 26.52 -68.02
N ALA A 70 51.39 27.45 -68.42
CA ALA A 70 50.75 28.39 -67.51
C ALA A 70 49.77 27.69 -66.55
N ALA A 71 48.85 26.88 -67.09
CA ALA A 71 47.83 26.17 -66.32
C ALA A 71 48.41 25.13 -65.33
N LYS A 72 49.48 24.40 -65.71
CA LYS A 72 50.19 23.50 -64.78
C LYS A 72 50.92 24.25 -63.67
N ARG A 73 51.48 25.43 -63.96
CA ARG A 73 52.09 26.28 -62.94
C ARG A 73 51.04 26.75 -61.93
N ASP A 74 49.86 27.10 -62.39
CA ASP A 74 48.77 27.53 -61.50
C ASP A 74 48.24 26.36 -60.67
N LEU A 75 47.98 25.19 -61.26
CA LEU A 75 47.58 23.99 -60.52
C LEU A 75 48.60 23.62 -59.42
N ASN A 76 49.90 23.71 -59.71
CA ASN A 76 50.96 23.41 -58.75
C ASN A 76 51.12 24.49 -57.66
N LYS A 77 50.89 25.77 -57.98
CA LYS A 77 50.84 26.85 -56.97
C LYS A 77 49.72 26.59 -55.97
N PHE A 78 48.57 26.13 -56.44
CA PHE A 78 47.43 25.79 -55.59
C PHE A 78 47.68 24.55 -54.71
N ASP A 79 48.39 23.54 -55.22
CA ASP A 79 48.80 22.37 -54.41
C ASP A 79 49.71 22.76 -53.24
N HIS A 80 50.61 23.73 -53.46
CA HIS A 80 51.51 24.22 -52.41
C HIS A 80 50.78 25.00 -51.31
N ILE A 81 49.77 25.80 -51.70
CA ILE A 81 48.90 26.53 -50.77
C ILE A 81 48.01 25.56 -49.97
N GLN A 82 47.60 24.44 -50.55
CA GLN A 82 46.90 23.39 -49.81
C GLN A 82 47.81 22.69 -48.80
N SER A 83 49.01 22.29 -49.23
CA SER A 83 49.97 21.59 -48.35
C SER A 83 50.31 22.41 -47.11
N SER A 84 50.45 23.74 -47.21
CA SER A 84 50.76 24.58 -46.06
C SER A 84 49.57 24.85 -45.14
N ASN A 85 48.33 24.73 -45.63
CA ASN A 85 47.11 24.98 -44.84
C ASN A 85 46.58 23.75 -44.10
N TYR A 86 47.01 22.54 -44.45
CA TYR A 86 46.69 21.34 -43.67
C TYR A 86 47.46 21.29 -42.33
N ASP A 87 48.61 21.94 -42.23
CA ASP A 87 49.39 22.02 -40.97
C ASP A 87 48.87 23.10 -40.00
N ILE A 88 48.03 24.04 -40.46
CA ILE A 88 47.52 25.17 -39.64
C ILE A 88 46.12 24.89 -39.05
N LYS A 89 45.48 23.76 -39.36
CA LYS A 89 44.17 23.37 -38.80
C LYS A 89 44.24 22.76 -37.38
N SER A 90 45.15 23.26 -36.54
CA SER A 90 45.19 22.92 -35.11
C SER A 90 44.75 24.04 -34.18
N ASN A 91 44.77 25.32 -34.59
CA ASN A 91 44.31 26.43 -33.75
C ASN A 91 44.01 27.68 -34.61
N SER A 92 42.78 27.84 -35.09
CA SER A 92 42.31 29.16 -35.54
C SER A 92 40.81 29.24 -35.33
N SER A 93 40.44 29.77 -34.18
CA SER A 93 39.08 30.22 -33.88
C SER A 93 38.62 31.24 -34.92
N LEU A 94 37.33 31.18 -35.24
CA LEU A 94 36.57 32.14 -36.03
C LEU A 94 36.62 33.55 -35.40
N THR A 95 37.69 34.31 -35.64
CA THR A 95 37.71 35.77 -35.47
C THR A 95 38.76 36.36 -36.41
N SER A 96 38.33 36.94 -37.53
CA SER A 96 38.96 38.05 -38.28
C SER A 96 38.72 37.96 -39.80
N LEU A 97 37.46 38.11 -40.21
CA LEU A 97 37.19 38.73 -41.51
C LEU A 97 37.32 40.24 -41.32
N LYS A 98 38.55 40.77 -41.44
CA LYS A 98 38.92 42.12 -41.92
C LYS A 98 40.33 42.48 -41.49
N SER A 99 41.09 43.01 -42.45
CA SER A 99 42.28 43.85 -42.27
C SER A 99 43.61 43.13 -42.01
N ASN A 100 44.40 42.91 -43.07
CA ASN A 100 45.52 43.82 -43.38
C ASN A 100 46.16 43.44 -44.72
N HIS A 101 45.86 44.29 -45.70
CA HIS A 101 46.64 44.48 -46.90
C HIS A 101 47.87 45.35 -46.56
N SER A 102 48.90 45.31 -47.41
CA SER A 102 50.18 46.04 -47.35
C SER A 102 51.27 45.27 -46.59
N THR A 103 52.29 44.71 -47.24
CA THR A 103 53.24 45.46 -48.08
C THR A 103 53.75 44.69 -49.31
N ASN A 104 53.70 45.40 -50.45
CA ASN A 104 54.65 45.40 -51.57
C ASN A 104 55.30 44.08 -52.02
N ASN A 105 54.83 43.59 -53.17
CA ASN A 105 55.64 43.71 -54.38
C ASN A 105 54.75 43.77 -55.63
N ASN A 106 55.05 44.76 -56.46
CA ASN A 106 54.52 44.97 -57.79
C ASN A 106 54.63 43.70 -58.62
N ASP A 107 53.49 43.16 -59.04
CA ASP A 107 53.32 42.57 -60.35
C ASP A 107 51.84 42.64 -60.73
N ASN A 108 51.51 43.73 -61.42
CA ASN A 108 50.32 43.84 -62.25
C ASN A 108 50.36 42.76 -63.34
N ASN A 109 49.84 41.57 -63.03
CA ASN A 109 49.48 40.59 -64.05
C ASN A 109 48.04 40.14 -63.83
N ASN A 110 47.16 40.74 -64.63
CA ASN A 110 45.79 40.33 -64.94
C ASN A 110 45.72 38.88 -65.46
N ASN A 111 46.03 37.91 -64.62
CA ASN A 111 45.93 36.48 -64.93
C ASN A 111 45.37 35.73 -63.72
N ASN A 112 44.15 36.05 -63.31
CA ASN A 112 43.29 35.01 -62.73
C ASN A 112 43.05 34.02 -63.87
N SER A 113 43.96 33.06 -64.04
CA SER A 113 43.81 32.09 -65.13
C SER A 113 42.47 31.37 -64.95
N LEU A 114 41.84 31.02 -66.06
CA LEU A 114 40.54 30.32 -66.06
C LEU A 114 40.56 29.08 -65.14
N VAL A 115 41.73 28.44 -65.00
CA VAL A 115 41.95 27.30 -64.10
C VAL A 115 41.90 27.71 -62.63
N SER A 116 42.55 28.82 -62.26
CA SER A 116 42.48 29.38 -60.90
C SER A 116 41.04 29.74 -60.50
N GLN A 117 40.29 30.39 -61.40
CA GLN A 117 38.90 30.76 -61.14
C GLN A 117 37.99 29.54 -60.99
N ARG A 118 38.16 28.52 -61.85
CA ARG A 118 37.40 27.25 -61.76
C ARG A 118 37.73 26.47 -60.48
N LEU A 119 38.97 26.50 -60.01
CA LEU A 119 39.38 25.89 -58.73
C LEU A 119 38.73 26.57 -57.53
N THR A 120 38.71 27.91 -57.50
CA THR A 120 38.07 28.67 -56.41
C THR A 120 36.56 28.41 -56.36
N LEU A 121 35.87 28.50 -57.50
CA LEU A 121 34.42 28.25 -57.57
C LEU A 121 34.05 26.81 -57.19
N PHE A 122 34.86 25.82 -57.58
CA PHE A 122 34.64 24.44 -57.18
C PHE A 122 34.77 24.27 -55.66
N ARG A 123 35.78 24.89 -55.02
CA ARG A 123 35.96 24.82 -53.56
C ARG A 123 34.81 25.46 -52.81
N GLU A 124 34.44 26.68 -53.18
CA GLU A 124 33.33 27.38 -52.51
C GLU A 124 32.03 26.58 -52.62
N ASN A 125 31.75 26.00 -53.78
CA ASN A 125 30.57 25.16 -53.99
C ASN A 125 30.67 23.80 -53.27
N GLN A 126 31.85 23.17 -53.24
CA GLN A 126 32.08 21.94 -52.50
C GLN A 126 31.96 22.16 -50.98
N GLU A 127 32.57 23.22 -50.47
CA GLU A 127 32.51 23.60 -49.05
C GLU A 127 31.08 23.95 -48.65
N SER A 128 30.35 24.70 -49.48
CA SER A 128 28.94 25.00 -49.25
C SER A 128 28.07 23.74 -49.19
N ARG A 129 28.22 22.82 -50.16
CA ARG A 129 27.49 21.54 -50.18
C ARG A 129 27.85 20.64 -48.99
N MET A 130 29.13 20.54 -48.67
CA MET A 130 29.60 19.77 -47.51
C MET A 130 29.05 20.36 -46.21
N ASN A 131 29.15 21.67 -46.02
CA ASN A 131 28.64 22.35 -44.81
C ASN A 131 27.13 22.21 -44.69
N SER A 132 26.38 22.31 -45.80
CA SER A 132 24.93 22.04 -45.81
C SER A 132 24.62 20.62 -45.35
N ARG A 133 25.31 19.62 -45.91
CA ARG A 133 25.08 18.21 -45.56
C ARG A 133 25.46 17.88 -44.11
N ILE A 134 26.53 18.50 -43.60
CA ILE A 134 26.93 18.38 -42.18
C ILE A 134 25.87 19.03 -41.28
N TYR A 135 25.34 20.20 -41.67
CA TYR A 135 24.29 20.88 -40.93
C TYR A 135 23.00 20.04 -40.86
N ASP A 136 22.56 19.49 -42.00
CA ASP A 136 21.39 18.62 -42.07
C ASP A 136 21.56 17.36 -41.23
N LEU A 137 22.75 16.74 -41.27
CA LEU A 137 23.08 15.57 -40.44
C LEU A 137 23.02 15.90 -38.94
N HIS A 138 23.57 17.04 -38.52
CA HIS A 138 23.48 17.49 -37.13
C HIS A 138 22.04 17.73 -36.70
N ASN A 139 21.21 18.31 -37.56
CA ASN A 139 19.79 18.51 -37.29
C ASN A 139 19.06 17.18 -37.16
N GLU A 140 19.32 16.21 -38.04
CA GLU A 140 18.73 14.88 -37.99
C GLU A 140 19.13 14.13 -36.71
N TYR A 141 20.43 14.13 -36.39
CA TYR A 141 20.96 13.53 -35.17
C TYR A 141 20.31 14.14 -33.91
N ASN A 142 20.24 15.47 -33.83
CA ASN A 142 19.61 16.15 -32.70
C ASN A 142 18.12 15.83 -32.60
N LYS A 143 17.41 15.77 -33.73
CA LYS A 143 15.99 15.37 -33.76
C LYS A 143 15.81 13.94 -33.26
N ARG A 144 16.63 13.00 -33.73
CA ARG A 144 16.58 11.58 -33.35
C ARG A 144 16.95 11.39 -31.87
N ARG A 145 17.98 12.09 -31.40
CA ARG A 145 18.41 12.11 -29.99
C ARG A 145 17.30 12.61 -29.06
N ASN A 146 16.65 13.71 -29.42
CA ASN A 146 15.54 14.26 -28.63
C ASN A 146 14.34 13.30 -28.58
N LEU A 147 14.04 12.62 -29.69
CA LEU A 147 12.98 11.62 -29.75
C LEU A 147 13.28 10.43 -28.81
N ILE A 148 14.45 9.82 -28.93
CA ILE A 148 14.87 8.69 -28.08
C ILE A 148 14.83 9.08 -26.60
N HIS A 149 15.27 10.29 -26.25
CA HIS A 149 15.21 10.78 -24.88
C HIS A 149 13.77 10.99 -24.39
N SER A 150 12.90 11.57 -25.21
CA SER A 150 11.49 11.75 -24.86
C SER A 150 10.77 10.41 -24.69
N GLU A 151 11.04 9.43 -25.54
CA GLU A 151 10.49 8.07 -25.44
C GLU A 151 10.93 7.40 -24.13
N TYR A 152 12.22 7.48 -23.80
CA TYR A 152 12.77 6.97 -22.55
C TYR A 152 12.11 7.57 -21.31
N LEU A 153 11.96 8.91 -21.26
CA LEU A 153 11.30 9.59 -20.15
C LEU A 153 9.84 9.15 -20.00
N ASN A 154 9.11 9.05 -21.12
CA ASN A 154 7.73 8.57 -21.14
C ASN A 154 7.62 7.11 -20.66
N GLU A 155 8.55 6.25 -21.07
CA GLU A 155 8.55 4.83 -20.68
C GLU A 155 8.81 4.66 -19.17
N ILE A 156 9.79 5.40 -18.62
CA ILE A 156 10.04 5.43 -17.17
C ILE A 156 8.83 5.92 -16.39
N HIS A 157 8.21 7.01 -16.86
CA HIS A 157 7.02 7.55 -16.19
C HIS A 157 5.85 6.58 -16.20
N THR A 158 5.63 5.93 -17.34
CA THR A 158 4.60 4.89 -17.49
C THR A 158 4.87 3.72 -16.53
N LEU A 159 6.12 3.28 -16.40
CA LEU A 159 6.49 2.24 -15.43
C LEU A 159 6.22 2.68 -13.98
N ARG A 160 6.54 3.93 -13.62
CA ARG A 160 6.25 4.48 -12.28
C ARG A 160 4.74 4.49 -12.00
N LEU A 161 3.93 4.97 -12.95
CA LEU A 161 2.47 5.00 -12.82
C LEU A 161 1.87 3.61 -12.69
N ASN A 162 2.32 2.65 -13.51
CA ASN A 162 1.85 1.27 -13.46
C ASN A 162 2.22 0.60 -12.14
N PHE A 163 3.45 0.84 -11.64
CA PHE A 163 3.87 0.32 -10.35
C PHE A 163 3.01 0.85 -9.21
N GLU A 164 2.72 2.16 -9.18
CA GLU A 164 1.86 2.73 -8.14
C GLU A 164 0.42 2.20 -8.25
N GLU A 165 -0.08 1.94 -9.46
CA GLU A 165 -1.38 1.29 -9.64
C GLU A 165 -1.40 -0.17 -9.15
N ASP A 166 -0.39 -0.96 -9.48
CA ASP A 166 -0.29 -2.36 -9.04
C ASP A 166 -0.11 -2.46 -7.52
N LYS A 167 0.72 -1.57 -6.96
CA LYS A 167 0.88 -1.39 -5.52
C LYS A 167 -0.46 -1.04 -4.90
N TRP A 168 -1.19 -0.09 -5.50
CA TRP A 168 -2.49 0.31 -5.00
C TRP A 168 -3.50 -0.84 -4.99
N ARG A 169 -3.57 -1.61 -6.07
CA ARG A 169 -4.44 -2.80 -6.19
C ARG A 169 -4.09 -3.85 -5.13
N THR A 170 -2.82 -4.04 -4.85
CA THR A 170 -2.34 -5.02 -3.86
C THR A 170 -2.70 -4.59 -2.44
N GLU A 171 -2.46 -3.34 -2.09
CA GLU A 171 -2.89 -2.75 -0.81
C GLU A 171 -4.43 -2.77 -0.65
N HIS A 172 -5.19 -2.48 -1.71
CA HIS A 172 -6.65 -2.56 -1.70
C HIS A 172 -7.14 -3.98 -1.34
N ARG A 173 -6.60 -5.01 -2.00
CA ARG A 173 -6.93 -6.41 -1.66
C ARG A 173 -6.57 -6.74 -0.22
N PHE A 174 -5.42 -6.25 0.26
CA PHE A 174 -5.00 -6.45 1.64
C PHE A 174 -5.96 -5.81 2.64
N LEU A 175 -6.44 -4.59 2.38
CA LEU A 175 -7.42 -3.91 3.23
C LEU A 175 -8.72 -4.71 3.34
N SER A 176 -9.22 -5.25 2.23
CA SER A 176 -10.40 -6.13 2.23
C SER A 176 -10.15 -7.42 3.02
N MET A 177 -9.00 -8.06 2.83
CA MET A 177 -8.63 -9.28 3.54
C MET A 177 -8.48 -9.04 5.06
N LYS A 178 -7.85 -7.93 5.45
CA LYS A 178 -7.72 -7.50 6.85
C LYS A 178 -9.10 -7.35 7.49
N HIS A 179 -10.01 -6.64 6.82
CA HIS A 179 -11.38 -6.48 7.31
C HIS A 179 -12.12 -7.82 7.46
N GLN A 180 -11.98 -8.72 6.49
CA GLN A 180 -12.59 -10.05 6.56
C GLN A 180 -12.07 -10.86 7.76
N LEU A 181 -10.75 -10.83 8.00
CA LEU A 181 -10.14 -11.49 9.16
C LEU A 181 -10.61 -10.87 10.49
N ASP A 182 -10.65 -9.54 10.58
CA ASP A 182 -11.13 -8.85 11.78
C ASP A 182 -12.62 -9.13 12.03
N ARG A 183 -13.44 -9.17 10.97
CA ARG A 183 -14.85 -9.54 11.06
C ARG A 183 -15.05 -10.97 11.55
N ASN A 184 -14.30 -11.93 11.00
CA ASN A 184 -14.37 -13.33 11.43
C ASN A 184 -13.95 -13.49 12.90
N ARG A 185 -12.85 -12.85 13.30
CA ARG A 185 -12.41 -12.82 14.69
C ARG A 185 -13.50 -12.27 15.63
N GLN A 186 -14.20 -11.23 15.20
CA GLN A 186 -15.28 -10.63 15.98
C GLN A 186 -16.48 -11.59 16.12
N LEU A 187 -16.83 -12.30 15.05
CA LEU A 187 -17.88 -13.33 15.07
C LEU A 187 -17.51 -14.49 16.00
N ASP A 188 -16.27 -14.97 15.98
CA ASP A 188 -15.80 -16.04 16.87
C ASP A 188 -15.90 -15.62 18.34
N LEU A 189 -15.51 -14.38 18.65
CA LEU A 189 -15.65 -13.83 20.01
C LEU A 189 -17.11 -13.76 20.45
N PHE A 190 -18.03 -13.37 19.57
CA PHE A 190 -19.46 -13.34 19.89
C PHE A 190 -20.06 -14.73 20.02
N MET A 191 -19.63 -15.69 19.20
CA MET A 191 -20.02 -17.09 19.35
C MET A 191 -19.66 -17.63 20.74
N ILE A 192 -18.42 -17.41 21.19
CA ILE A 192 -17.98 -17.82 22.53
C ILE A 192 -18.81 -17.14 23.61
N LYS A 193 -19.11 -15.84 23.48
CA LYS A 193 -19.95 -15.12 24.46
C LYS A 193 -21.38 -15.66 24.51
N ARG A 194 -21.96 -16.02 23.36
CA ARG A 194 -23.30 -16.64 23.29
C ARG A 194 -23.30 -17.98 24.02
N GLU A 195 -22.32 -18.82 23.73
CA GLU A 195 -22.17 -20.13 24.40
C GLU A 195 -22.01 -19.98 25.91
N GLN A 196 -21.17 -19.06 26.37
CA GLN A 196 -20.99 -18.76 27.80
C GLN A 196 -22.29 -18.26 28.45
N LEU A 197 -23.06 -17.40 27.78
CA LEU A 197 -24.33 -16.91 28.29
C LEU A 197 -25.36 -18.04 28.38
N THR A 198 -25.44 -18.90 27.36
CA THR A 198 -26.30 -20.08 27.37
C THR A 198 -25.95 -21.00 28.54
N GLY A 199 -24.67 -21.36 28.70
CA GLY A 199 -24.22 -22.22 29.80
C GLY A 199 -24.52 -21.64 31.18
N ARG A 200 -24.35 -20.32 31.38
CA ARG A 200 -24.73 -19.65 32.64
C ARG A 200 -26.24 -19.69 32.88
N SER A 201 -27.03 -19.45 31.84
CA SER A 201 -28.51 -19.46 31.93
C SER A 201 -29.05 -20.85 32.25
N GLU A 202 -28.43 -21.90 31.69
CA GLU A 202 -28.75 -23.30 32.01
C GLU A 202 -28.44 -23.62 33.46
N LEU A 203 -27.28 -23.18 33.97
CA LEU A 203 -26.92 -23.35 35.39
C LEU A 203 -27.93 -22.66 36.32
N GLU A 204 -28.23 -21.37 36.08
CA GLU A 204 -29.25 -20.61 36.85
C GLU A 204 -30.61 -21.35 36.88
N LEU A 205 -31.04 -21.90 35.73
CA LEU A 205 -32.29 -22.66 35.63
C LEU A 205 -32.23 -23.99 36.42
N THR A 206 -31.11 -24.70 36.37
CA THR A 206 -30.95 -25.96 37.14
C THR A 206 -30.95 -25.73 38.64
N GLU A 207 -30.28 -24.67 39.12
CA GLU A 207 -30.25 -24.29 40.53
C GLU A 207 -31.64 -23.89 41.03
N LEU A 208 -32.40 -23.12 40.23
CA LEU A 208 -33.77 -22.76 40.56
C LEU A 208 -34.67 -24.01 40.63
N LYS A 209 -34.56 -24.93 39.66
CA LYS A 209 -35.31 -26.21 39.66
C LYS A 209 -34.98 -27.08 40.88
N GLN A 210 -33.72 -27.15 41.29
CA GLN A 210 -33.32 -27.87 42.50
C GLN A 210 -33.95 -27.23 43.75
N THR A 211 -33.93 -25.90 43.83
CA THR A 211 -34.54 -25.15 44.93
C THR A 211 -36.05 -25.39 45.01
N ILE A 212 -36.75 -25.32 43.88
CA ILE A 212 -38.18 -25.63 43.76
C ILE A 212 -38.50 -27.04 44.24
N ASN A 213 -37.71 -28.04 43.82
CA ASN A 213 -37.92 -29.43 44.25
C ASN A 213 -37.73 -29.61 45.76
N MET A 214 -36.75 -28.92 46.36
CA MET A 214 -36.56 -28.92 47.81
C MET A 214 -37.72 -28.26 48.54
N GLU A 215 -38.22 -27.13 48.06
CA GLU A 215 -39.37 -26.42 48.64
C GLU A 215 -40.66 -27.25 48.58
N ARG A 216 -40.95 -27.86 47.42
CA ARG A 216 -42.08 -28.81 47.26
C ARG A 216 -41.97 -29.98 48.24
N SER A 217 -40.80 -30.60 48.35
CA SER A 217 -40.57 -31.72 49.25
C SER A 217 -40.74 -31.33 50.72
N LYS A 218 -40.26 -30.15 51.11
CA LYS A 218 -40.42 -29.60 52.47
C LYS A 218 -41.89 -29.35 52.80
N LEU A 219 -42.63 -28.70 51.90
CA LEU A 219 -44.06 -28.42 52.10
C LEU A 219 -44.86 -29.73 52.24
N GLN A 220 -44.58 -30.70 51.37
CA GLN A 220 -45.23 -32.02 51.42
C GLN A 220 -44.92 -32.77 52.74
N ALA A 221 -43.68 -32.66 53.23
CA ALA A 221 -43.31 -33.23 54.53
C ALA A 221 -44.07 -32.57 55.68
N ILE A 222 -44.19 -31.24 55.66
CA ILE A 222 -44.99 -30.47 56.64
C ILE A 222 -46.45 -30.93 56.59
N HIS A 223 -47.07 -30.97 55.42
CA HIS A 223 -48.46 -31.42 55.25
C HIS A 223 -48.68 -32.85 55.78
N SER A 224 -47.74 -33.76 55.52
CA SER A 224 -47.78 -35.14 56.03
C SER A 224 -47.73 -35.22 57.55
N ILE A 225 -46.87 -34.41 58.18
CA ILE A 225 -46.75 -34.32 59.65
C ILE A 225 -48.01 -33.69 60.24
N GLU A 226 -48.50 -32.58 59.69
CA GLU A 226 -49.71 -31.90 60.14
C GLU A 226 -50.94 -32.80 60.05
N ARG A 227 -51.10 -33.54 58.94
CA ARG A 227 -52.19 -34.51 58.78
C ARG A 227 -52.13 -35.61 59.84
N LYS A 228 -50.94 -36.19 60.09
CA LYS A 228 -50.75 -37.20 61.14
C LYS A 228 -51.07 -36.63 62.52
N ASN A 229 -50.65 -35.40 62.82
CA ASN A 229 -50.88 -34.75 64.10
C ASN A 229 -52.35 -34.39 64.31
N CYS A 230 -53.03 -33.89 63.27
CA CYS A 230 -54.47 -33.63 63.27
C CYS A 230 -55.25 -34.91 63.58
N ILE A 231 -55.03 -35.99 62.83
CA ILE A 231 -55.70 -37.28 63.05
C ILE A 231 -55.46 -37.81 64.48
N LYS A 232 -54.22 -37.69 65.00
CA LYS A 232 -53.90 -38.08 66.38
C LYS A 232 -54.65 -37.22 67.41
N SER A 233 -54.71 -35.90 67.21
CA SER A 233 -55.45 -34.96 68.04
C SER A 233 -56.95 -35.28 68.05
N MET A 234 -57.55 -35.47 66.88
CA MET A 234 -58.96 -35.82 66.75
C MET A 234 -59.32 -37.13 67.44
N LYS A 235 -58.50 -38.17 67.26
CA LYS A 235 -58.68 -39.46 67.94
C LYS A 235 -58.58 -39.31 69.46
N SER A 236 -57.70 -38.45 69.97
CA SER A 236 -57.56 -38.24 71.42
C SER A 236 -58.76 -37.47 72.00
N VAL A 237 -59.22 -36.43 71.30
CA VAL A 237 -60.42 -35.65 71.67
C VAL A 237 -61.66 -36.53 71.61
N ASN A 238 -61.83 -37.34 70.56
CA ASN A 238 -62.98 -38.23 70.43
C ASN A 238 -63.00 -39.31 71.53
N LYS A 239 -61.85 -39.92 71.86
CA LYS A 239 -61.72 -40.82 73.01
C LYS A 239 -62.12 -40.15 74.33
N ARG A 240 -61.67 -38.92 74.57
CA ARG A 240 -62.01 -38.16 75.77
C ARG A 240 -63.51 -37.80 75.80
N SER A 241 -64.08 -37.42 74.65
CA SER A 241 -65.52 -37.14 74.50
C SER A 241 -66.37 -38.38 74.81
N ILE A 242 -66.03 -39.55 74.24
CA ILE A 242 -66.70 -40.84 74.50
C ILE A 242 -66.66 -41.21 75.98
N LEU A 243 -65.50 -41.09 76.64
CA LEU A 243 -65.36 -41.36 78.08
C LEU A 243 -66.21 -40.42 78.94
N THR A 244 -66.36 -39.16 78.52
CA THR A 244 -67.16 -38.16 79.26
C THR A 244 -68.65 -38.41 79.07
N LEU A 245 -69.08 -38.79 77.86
CA LEU A 245 -70.47 -39.17 77.55
C LEU A 245 -70.88 -40.50 78.21
N GLN A 246 -69.97 -41.48 78.32
CA GLN A 246 -70.22 -42.72 79.07
C GLN A 246 -70.48 -42.47 80.55
N ARG A 247 -69.88 -41.44 81.16
CA ARG A 247 -70.15 -41.04 82.54
C ARG A 247 -71.52 -40.34 82.73
N GLN A 248 -72.16 -39.90 81.65
CA GLN A 248 -73.44 -39.14 81.67
C GLN A 248 -74.68 -40.00 81.35
N SER A 249 -74.56 -41.34 81.33
CA SER A 249 -75.65 -42.33 81.31
C SER A 249 -76.76 -42.20 80.25
N ARG A 250 -76.52 -41.59 79.08
CA ARG A 250 -77.30 -41.83 77.85
C ARG A 250 -76.40 -41.70 76.61
N ILE A 251 -76.10 -42.83 75.95
CA ILE A 251 -75.47 -42.82 74.62
C ILE A 251 -76.56 -42.54 73.59
N ASN A 252 -76.57 -41.33 73.02
CA ASN A 252 -77.38 -41.01 71.85
C ASN A 252 -76.51 -41.22 70.60
N THR A 253 -76.90 -42.15 69.72
CA THR A 253 -76.28 -42.42 68.41
C THR A 253 -76.16 -41.17 67.53
N ILE A 254 -77.07 -40.21 67.73
CA ILE A 254 -77.08 -38.90 67.06
C ILE A 254 -75.82 -38.07 67.41
N GLN A 255 -75.40 -38.06 68.68
CA GLN A 255 -74.22 -37.29 69.13
C GLN A 255 -72.90 -37.90 68.62
N LEU A 256 -72.85 -39.22 68.46
CA LEU A 256 -71.71 -39.91 67.86
C LEU A 256 -71.55 -39.55 66.38
N ASN A 257 -72.67 -39.52 65.63
CA ASN A 257 -72.68 -39.14 64.22
C ASN A 257 -72.30 -37.66 64.01
N GLU A 258 -72.74 -36.75 64.90
CA GLU A 258 -72.34 -35.34 64.85
C GLU A 258 -70.85 -35.12 65.18
N ALA A 259 -70.27 -35.92 66.09
CA ALA A 259 -68.84 -35.89 66.37
C ALA A 259 -68.01 -36.40 65.18
N GLN A 260 -68.49 -37.44 64.50
CA GLN A 260 -67.86 -37.96 63.28
C GLN A 260 -67.95 -36.95 62.12
N LYS A 261 -69.09 -36.26 61.97
CA LYS A 261 -69.27 -35.22 60.95
C LYS A 261 -68.33 -34.04 61.17
N ARG A 262 -68.23 -33.53 62.40
CA ARG A 262 -67.27 -32.48 62.77
C ARG A 262 -65.82 -32.90 62.53
N MET A 263 -65.52 -34.17 62.78
CA MET A 263 -64.19 -34.73 62.49
C MET A 263 -63.89 -34.74 60.99
N ASN A 264 -64.86 -35.00 60.12
CA ASN A 264 -64.63 -34.94 58.68
C ASN A 264 -64.48 -33.50 58.19
N GLU A 265 -65.32 -32.57 58.70
CA GLU A 265 -65.26 -31.14 58.36
C GLU A 265 -63.91 -30.50 58.73
N GLU A 266 -63.37 -30.81 59.92
CA GLU A 266 -62.07 -30.27 60.36
C GLU A 266 -60.89 -30.85 59.54
N LEU A 267 -61.01 -32.09 59.04
CA LEU A 267 -60.04 -32.70 58.13
C LEU A 267 -60.11 -32.06 56.74
N GLU A 268 -61.32 -31.79 56.24
CA GLU A 268 -61.57 -31.11 54.97
C GLU A 268 -61.05 -29.66 54.98
N LEU A 269 -61.22 -28.93 56.09
CA LEU A 269 -60.64 -27.59 56.27
C LEU A 269 -59.11 -27.62 56.24
N LEU A 270 -58.50 -28.63 56.88
CA LEU A 270 -57.05 -28.82 56.85
C LEU A 270 -56.54 -29.14 55.44
N GLU A 271 -57.27 -29.99 54.68
CA GLU A 271 -56.94 -30.26 53.28
C GLU A 271 -57.11 -29.04 52.39
N SER A 272 -58.14 -28.22 52.59
CA SER A 272 -58.32 -26.95 51.88
C SER A 272 -57.16 -25.99 52.17
N LYS A 273 -56.66 -25.94 53.41
CA LYS A 273 -55.50 -25.14 53.78
C LYS A 273 -54.22 -25.64 53.11
N HIS A 274 -53.98 -26.96 53.11
CA HIS A 274 -52.84 -27.57 52.42
C HIS A 274 -52.87 -27.28 50.94
N LYS A 275 -54.05 -27.36 50.32
CA LYS A 275 -54.26 -27.01 48.92
C LYS A 275 -53.91 -25.54 48.66
N ALA A 276 -54.44 -24.60 49.45
CA ALA A 276 -54.15 -23.18 49.30
C ALA A 276 -52.65 -22.86 49.41
N GLN A 277 -51.94 -23.47 50.37
CA GLN A 277 -50.49 -23.32 50.52
C GLN A 277 -49.72 -23.89 49.32
N THR A 278 -50.20 -25.01 48.75
CA THR A 278 -49.59 -25.59 47.55
C THR A 278 -49.80 -24.67 46.36
N ASP A 279 -51.01 -24.16 46.17
CA ASP A 279 -51.35 -23.24 45.08
C ASP A 279 -50.54 -21.93 45.17
N GLU A 280 -50.36 -21.38 46.38
CA GLU A 280 -49.51 -20.19 46.62
C GLU A 280 -48.03 -20.47 46.29
N LEU A 281 -47.51 -21.64 46.70
CA LEU A 281 -46.16 -22.06 46.35
C LEU A 281 -45.99 -22.21 44.83
N GLU A 282 -46.95 -22.85 44.15
CA GLU A 282 -46.92 -23.02 42.69
C GLU A 282 -46.99 -21.68 41.95
N GLN A 283 -47.78 -20.72 42.41
CA GLN A 283 -47.81 -19.36 41.86
C GLN A 283 -46.45 -18.65 42.03
N SER A 284 -45.83 -18.76 43.20
CA SER A 284 -44.49 -18.21 43.46
C SER A 284 -43.41 -18.88 42.60
N ILE A 285 -43.48 -20.21 42.40
CA ILE A 285 -42.59 -20.95 41.50
C ILE A 285 -42.76 -20.47 40.06
N HIS A 286 -44.00 -20.34 39.59
CA HIS A 286 -44.30 -19.87 38.24
C HIS A 286 -43.72 -18.48 37.99
N PHE A 287 -43.93 -17.54 38.91
CA PHE A 287 -43.41 -16.18 38.79
C PHE A 287 -41.87 -16.16 38.74
N ARG A 288 -41.19 -16.90 39.63
CA ARG A 288 -39.71 -16.99 39.63
C ARG A 288 -39.16 -17.59 38.33
N LEU A 289 -39.82 -18.62 37.77
CA LEU A 289 -39.42 -19.19 36.49
C LEU A 289 -39.62 -18.20 35.34
N GLN A 290 -40.73 -17.48 35.33
CA GLN A 290 -41.03 -16.46 34.32
C GLN A 290 -40.04 -15.28 34.38
N GLU A 291 -39.70 -14.79 35.58
CA GLU A 291 -38.69 -13.74 35.74
C GLU A 291 -37.31 -14.21 35.26
N LEU A 292 -36.93 -15.46 35.56
CA LEU A 292 -35.67 -16.02 35.09
C LEU A 292 -35.67 -16.11 33.56
N GLU A 293 -36.73 -16.62 32.94
CA GLU A 293 -36.87 -16.67 31.49
C GLU A 293 -36.74 -15.27 30.87
N GLN A 294 -37.48 -14.29 31.39
CA GLN A 294 -37.42 -12.90 30.93
C GLN A 294 -36.01 -12.32 31.05
N SER A 295 -35.33 -12.55 32.18
CA SER A 295 -33.94 -12.13 32.40
C SER A 295 -32.99 -12.76 31.40
N THR A 296 -33.15 -14.05 31.07
CA THR A 296 -32.31 -14.72 30.07
C THR A 296 -32.52 -14.16 28.66
N ILE A 297 -33.76 -13.82 28.30
CA ILE A 297 -34.12 -13.20 27.02
C ILE A 297 -33.49 -11.80 26.93
N GLU A 298 -33.59 -10.99 27.98
CA GLU A 298 -33.01 -9.65 28.03
C GLU A 298 -31.48 -9.68 27.91
N LYS A 299 -30.81 -10.57 28.67
CA LYS A 299 -29.35 -10.77 28.56
C LYS A 299 -28.95 -11.16 27.14
N ARG A 300 -29.73 -12.05 26.48
CA ARG A 300 -29.49 -12.49 25.10
C ARG A 300 -29.68 -11.33 24.10
N ASN A 301 -30.76 -10.57 24.21
CA ASN A 301 -31.02 -9.45 23.33
C ASN A 301 -29.96 -8.36 23.46
N ALA A 302 -29.57 -8.00 24.68
CA ALA A 302 -28.48 -7.05 24.92
C ALA A 302 -27.14 -7.52 24.31
N LEU A 303 -26.87 -8.83 24.34
CA LEU A 303 -25.68 -9.40 23.69
C LEU A 303 -25.77 -9.29 22.16
N ILE A 304 -26.92 -9.56 21.56
CA ILE A 304 -27.16 -9.42 20.12
C ILE A 304 -27.04 -7.95 19.68
N ASP A 305 -27.59 -7.01 20.45
CA ASP A 305 -27.47 -5.57 20.18
C ASP A 305 -26.00 -5.11 20.25
N GLN A 306 -25.24 -5.65 21.20
CA GLN A 306 -23.80 -5.40 21.25
C GLN A 306 -23.07 -6.00 20.04
N GLU A 307 -23.45 -7.21 19.60
CA GLU A 307 -22.91 -7.88 18.42
C GLU A 307 -23.14 -7.07 17.15
N THR A 308 -24.38 -6.70 16.89
CA THR A 308 -24.78 -5.90 15.72
C THR A 308 -24.08 -4.56 15.70
N LYS A 309 -24.06 -3.83 16.82
CA LYS A 309 -23.38 -2.53 16.91
C LYS A 309 -21.88 -2.64 16.63
N ARG A 310 -21.19 -3.63 17.21
CA ARG A 310 -19.74 -3.81 17.01
C ARG A 310 -19.38 -4.22 15.59
N LEU A 311 -20.19 -5.07 14.95
CA LEU A 311 -20.01 -5.44 13.55
C LEU A 311 -20.25 -4.23 12.64
N GLN A 312 -21.31 -3.46 12.88
CA GLN A 312 -21.60 -2.23 12.14
C GLN A 312 -20.48 -1.19 12.28
N GLU A 313 -19.94 -0.98 13.48
CA GLU A 313 -18.78 -0.10 13.70
C GLU A 313 -17.53 -0.57 12.94
N LEU A 314 -17.34 -1.88 12.81
CA LEU A 314 -16.23 -2.47 12.07
C LEU A 314 -16.42 -2.29 10.55
N ASP A 315 -17.63 -2.55 10.04
CA ASP A 315 -18.00 -2.35 8.63
C ASP A 315 -17.88 -0.88 8.22
N ASN A 316 -18.40 0.05 9.05
CA ASN A 316 -18.30 1.49 8.80
C ASN A 316 -16.85 2.00 8.78
N ARG A 317 -16.00 1.50 9.70
CA ARG A 317 -14.58 1.85 9.71
C ARG A 317 -13.88 1.37 8.45
N HIS A 318 -14.14 0.13 8.02
CA HIS A 318 -13.59 -0.40 6.80
C HIS A 318 -14.06 0.40 5.58
N GLN A 319 -15.35 0.70 5.48
CA GLN A 319 -15.89 1.48 4.36
C GLN A 319 -15.26 2.88 4.28
N ASN A 320 -15.02 3.52 5.42
CA ASN A 320 -14.32 4.80 5.47
C ASN A 320 -12.85 4.67 5.04
N GLU A 321 -12.13 3.65 5.53
CA GLU A 321 -10.74 3.36 5.13
C GLU A 321 -10.65 3.11 3.61
N MET A 322 -11.55 2.30 3.06
CA MET A 322 -11.64 2.02 1.62
C MET A 322 -11.94 3.27 0.80
N ARG A 323 -12.85 4.12 1.27
CA ARG A 323 -13.17 5.38 0.59
C ARG A 323 -11.94 6.29 0.51
N ILE A 324 -11.29 6.56 1.64
CA ILE A 324 -10.07 7.39 1.69
C ILE A 324 -8.99 6.80 0.76
N TYR A 325 -8.85 5.47 0.79
CA TYR A 325 -7.87 4.78 -0.02
C TYR A 325 -8.19 4.84 -1.53
N SER A 326 -9.47 4.77 -1.90
CA SER A 326 -9.93 4.93 -3.30
C SER A 326 -9.71 6.34 -3.84
N GLU A 327 -9.85 7.37 -3.01
CA GLU A 327 -9.59 8.76 -3.37
C GLU A 327 -8.09 9.06 -3.47
N SER A 328 -7.23 8.26 -2.83
CA SER A 328 -5.79 8.48 -2.81
C SER A 328 -5.11 8.24 -4.16
N LEU A 329 -5.52 7.21 -4.93
CA LEU A 329 -4.86 6.85 -6.20
C LEU A 329 -4.97 7.95 -7.27
N PRO A 330 -6.16 8.51 -7.57
CA PRO A 330 -6.26 9.60 -8.53
C PRO A 330 -5.40 10.80 -8.15
N ARG A 331 -5.35 11.14 -6.86
CA ARG A 331 -4.52 12.23 -6.32
C ARG A 331 -3.04 11.95 -6.51
N ILE A 332 -2.58 10.75 -6.17
CA ILE A 332 -1.18 10.35 -6.36
C ILE A 332 -0.81 10.36 -7.85
N LYS A 333 -1.66 9.79 -8.72
CA LYS A 333 -1.45 9.83 -10.18
C LYS A 333 -1.38 11.25 -10.73
N ALA A 334 -2.21 12.17 -10.23
CA ALA A 334 -2.16 13.58 -10.64
C ALA A 334 -0.83 14.24 -10.24
N LEU A 335 -0.39 14.03 -8.99
CA LEU A 335 0.91 14.52 -8.51
C LEU A 335 2.08 13.95 -9.32
N MET A 336 2.05 12.66 -9.65
CA MET A 336 3.10 12.03 -10.48
C MET A 336 3.11 12.57 -11.91
N LYS A 337 1.95 12.91 -12.48
CA LYS A 337 1.87 13.57 -13.79
C LYS A 337 2.42 14.99 -13.74
N GLU A 338 2.15 15.73 -12.68
CA GLU A 338 2.69 17.08 -12.48
C GLU A 338 4.20 17.06 -12.31
N GLN A 339 4.72 16.17 -11.46
CA GLN A 339 6.16 15.94 -11.28
C GLN A 339 6.84 15.60 -12.60
N PHE A 340 6.24 14.72 -13.39
CA PHE A 340 6.79 14.39 -14.71
C PHE A 340 6.78 15.58 -15.67
N ALA A 341 5.72 16.38 -15.68
CA ALA A 341 5.68 17.58 -16.50
C ALA A 341 6.76 18.60 -16.10
N GLN A 342 7.16 18.64 -14.83
CA GLN A 342 8.28 19.45 -14.34
C GLN A 342 9.63 18.85 -14.75
N GLU A 343 9.87 17.57 -14.50
CA GLU A 343 11.09 16.84 -14.92
C GLU A 343 11.33 16.98 -16.43
N TYR A 344 10.27 16.81 -17.23
CA TYR A 344 10.32 16.93 -18.69
C TYR A 344 10.71 18.35 -19.16
N LYS A 345 10.20 19.40 -18.49
CA LYS A 345 10.57 20.80 -18.78
C LYS A 345 12.02 21.09 -18.44
N GLU A 346 12.49 20.62 -17.29
CA GLU A 346 13.88 20.82 -16.84
C GLU A 346 14.88 20.08 -17.75
N ASP A 347 14.57 18.86 -18.16
CA ASP A 347 15.46 18.07 -19.04
C ASP A 347 15.45 18.58 -20.49
N SER A 348 14.30 19.06 -20.99
CA SER A 348 14.23 19.79 -22.27
C SER A 348 15.15 21.02 -22.28
N PHE A 349 15.18 21.79 -21.18
CA PHE A 349 16.06 22.96 -21.05
C PHE A 349 17.55 22.57 -21.08
N LYS A 350 17.95 21.48 -20.40
CA LYS A 350 19.34 20.99 -20.38
C LYS A 350 19.81 20.47 -21.74
N ILE A 351 18.94 19.80 -22.49
CA ILE A 351 19.27 19.30 -23.84
C ILE A 351 19.50 20.47 -24.80
N ASN A 352 18.66 21.51 -24.72
CA ASN A 352 18.79 22.68 -25.57
C ASN A 352 20.09 23.44 -25.27
N TYR A 353 20.46 23.61 -23.99
CA TYR A 353 21.72 24.26 -23.58
C TYR A 353 22.98 23.53 -24.09
N ASN A 354 22.95 22.20 -24.16
CA ASN A 354 24.06 21.41 -24.71
C ASN A 354 24.16 21.54 -26.24
N ASN A 355 23.05 21.71 -26.95
CA ASN A 355 23.07 21.92 -28.41
C ASN A 355 23.77 23.24 -28.80
N TYR A 356 23.69 24.28 -27.96
CA TYR A 356 24.43 25.54 -28.17
C TYR A 356 25.92 25.45 -27.77
N ARG A 357 26.30 24.49 -26.92
CA ARG A 357 27.69 24.30 -26.45
C ARG A 357 28.51 23.35 -27.31
N SER A 358 27.88 22.57 -28.20
CA SER A 358 28.54 21.63 -29.12
C SER A 358 29.48 22.29 -30.15
N TYR A 359 29.55 23.63 -30.20
CA TYR A 359 30.52 24.40 -31.00
C TYR A 359 31.83 24.73 -30.27
N SER A 360 32.14 24.08 -29.14
CA SER A 360 33.44 24.22 -28.46
C SER A 360 34.33 23.00 -28.68
N PRO A 361 35.26 23.01 -29.63
CA PRO A 361 36.25 21.96 -29.80
C PRO A 361 37.35 22.13 -28.75
N LYS A 362 37.08 21.71 -27.50
CA LYS A 362 38.09 21.39 -26.46
C LYS A 362 37.36 20.98 -25.17
N SER A 363 37.81 19.86 -24.59
CA SER A 363 37.43 19.28 -23.29
C SER A 363 36.50 18.05 -23.35
N HIS A 364 37.00 16.97 -23.96
CA HIS A 364 36.70 15.62 -23.49
C HIS A 364 37.66 15.32 -22.32
N ARG A 365 37.38 15.87 -21.13
CA ARG A 365 37.89 15.27 -19.89
C ARG A 365 36.78 14.40 -19.33
N HIS A 366 37.09 13.11 -19.18
CA HIS A 366 36.29 12.11 -18.49
C HIS A 366 35.66 12.70 -17.22
N ARG A 367 34.36 13.01 -17.27
CA ARG A 367 33.56 13.16 -16.06
C ARG A 367 33.06 11.76 -15.72
N LEU A 368 33.64 11.19 -14.67
CA LEU A 368 33.11 9.99 -14.04
C LEU A 368 31.63 10.24 -13.67
N PRO A 369 30.74 9.25 -13.83
CA PRO A 369 29.37 9.39 -13.38
C PRO A 369 29.37 9.54 -11.87
N ILE A 370 28.76 10.62 -11.39
CA ILE A 370 28.45 10.80 -9.96
C ILE A 370 27.55 9.61 -9.57
N PRO A 371 27.88 8.84 -8.52
CA PRO A 371 27.03 7.73 -8.09
C PRO A 371 25.73 8.32 -7.54
N ILE A 372 24.60 7.91 -8.10
CA ILE A 372 23.27 8.18 -7.55
C ILE A 372 23.07 7.20 -6.38
N SER A 373 23.79 7.44 -5.28
CA SER A 373 23.59 6.74 -4.02
C SER A 373 23.26 7.75 -2.94
N SER A 374 22.09 8.41 -3.05
CA SER A 374 21.55 9.22 -1.95
C SER A 374 20.03 9.49 -2.02
N LEU A 375 19.24 8.64 -2.68
CA LEU A 375 17.77 8.72 -2.61
C LEU A 375 17.13 7.77 -1.59
N THR A 376 17.93 7.12 -0.73
CA THR A 376 17.42 6.27 0.36
C THR A 376 17.10 7.01 1.66
N ASN A 377 17.22 8.34 1.71
CA ASN A 377 16.92 9.14 2.90
C ASN A 377 15.72 10.08 2.73
N LEU A 378 14.66 9.62 2.06
CA LEU A 378 13.31 10.15 2.30
C LEU A 378 12.55 9.16 3.18
N ARG A 379 12.96 9.16 4.45
CA ARG A 379 12.15 8.63 5.56
C ARG A 379 10.87 9.47 5.60
N TRP A 380 9.80 8.92 5.07
CA TRP A 380 8.46 9.48 5.19
C TRP A 380 8.14 9.67 6.67
N GLY A 381 8.10 10.94 7.08
CA GLY A 381 7.66 11.34 8.40
C GLY A 381 6.20 10.90 8.60
N SER A 382 5.96 10.23 9.72
CA SER A 382 4.64 9.99 10.27
C SER A 382 3.81 11.28 10.26
N LEU A 383 2.73 11.29 9.48
CA LEU A 383 1.59 12.14 9.76
C LEU A 383 0.77 11.44 10.84
N SER A 384 1.00 11.82 12.10
CA SER A 384 0.05 11.57 13.17
C SER A 384 0.19 12.59 14.30
N ASN A 385 -0.91 13.32 14.48
CA ASN A 385 -1.41 13.99 15.68
C ASN A 385 -0.80 15.35 16.09
N SER A 386 -1.44 16.39 15.60
CA SER A 386 -1.83 17.52 16.45
C SER A 386 -2.71 17.01 17.61
N ASN A 387 -2.22 17.07 18.84
CA ASN A 387 -3.08 17.12 20.01
C ASN A 387 -2.68 18.30 20.87
N THR A 388 -3.72 19.08 21.16
CA THR A 388 -3.76 20.33 21.88
C THR A 388 -3.21 20.21 23.29
N LYS A 389 -2.46 21.24 23.71
CA LYS A 389 -2.20 21.55 25.11
C LYS A 389 -3.52 21.75 25.85
N LEU A 390 -3.74 21.01 26.92
CA LEU A 390 -4.54 21.44 28.06
C LEU A 390 -3.74 21.19 29.33
N ASN A 391 -3.59 22.25 30.11
CA ASN A 391 -3.04 22.27 31.45
C ASN A 391 -4.06 21.72 32.46
N ASN A 392 -3.52 21.29 33.61
CA ASN A 392 -4.00 21.50 34.98
C ASN A 392 -4.34 20.28 35.86
N ILE A 393 -3.50 20.18 36.92
CA ILE A 393 -3.82 20.07 38.37
C ILE A 393 -3.90 18.68 39.02
N LEU A 394 -2.97 18.53 39.98
CA LEU A 394 -2.91 17.75 41.22
C LEU A 394 -4.20 17.02 41.70
N GLU A 395 -4.03 15.77 42.14
CA GLU A 395 -4.41 15.25 43.47
C GLU A 395 -3.82 13.83 43.66
N SER A 396 -2.86 13.65 44.58
CA SER A 396 -3.00 13.05 45.92
C SER A 396 -3.45 11.56 45.96
N ARG A 397 -2.50 10.71 46.38
CA ARG A 397 -2.57 9.29 46.87
C ARG A 397 -3.63 9.05 47.98
N PRO A 398 -3.81 7.84 48.58
CA PRO A 398 -3.31 6.44 48.30
C PRO A 398 -4.40 5.33 48.46
N SER A 399 -4.09 4.04 48.21
CA SER A 399 -4.19 2.93 49.20
C SER A 399 -4.29 1.51 48.62
N ARG A 400 -3.39 0.64 49.13
CA ARG A 400 -3.56 -0.78 49.54
C ARG A 400 -4.36 -1.74 48.63
N LEU A 401 -3.65 -2.69 48.04
CA LEU A 401 -4.16 -4.05 47.88
C LEU A 401 -3.37 -5.01 48.77
N ILE A 402 -4.13 -5.68 49.63
CA ILE A 402 -3.77 -6.76 50.50
C ILE A 402 -3.75 -8.03 49.65
N THR A 403 -2.64 -8.74 49.60
CA THR A 403 -2.59 -10.16 49.20
C THR A 403 -2.19 -10.97 50.44
N LEU A 404 -3.16 -11.74 50.96
CA LEU A 404 -2.99 -12.66 52.07
C LEU A 404 -3.07 -14.10 51.53
N PHE A 405 -2.13 -14.92 52.04
CA PHE A 405 -1.98 -16.39 51.96
C PHE A 405 -1.55 -16.97 50.60
N SER A 406 -0.30 -17.42 50.43
CA SER A 406 0.43 -18.56 51.06
C SER A 406 0.01 -19.92 50.52
N SER A 407 0.94 -20.60 49.84
CA SER A 407 1.63 -21.72 50.48
C SER A 407 2.83 -22.15 49.62
N ASP A 408 3.98 -22.12 50.27
CA ASP A 408 5.23 -22.74 49.88
C ASP A 408 5.07 -24.23 49.52
N LEU A 409 5.87 -24.72 48.57
CA LEU A 409 6.79 -25.81 48.87
C LEU A 409 7.93 -25.88 47.85
N ASN A 410 9.13 -25.82 48.41
CA ASN A 410 10.43 -25.82 47.75
C ASN A 410 10.84 -27.21 47.21
N HIS A 411 11.59 -27.14 46.10
CA HIS A 411 12.75 -27.92 45.69
C HIS A 411 12.83 -29.44 45.92
N ASN A 412 13.13 -30.17 44.84
CA ASN A 412 14.49 -30.72 44.66
C ASN A 412 14.82 -31.13 43.22
N LYS A 413 16.07 -30.84 42.85
CA LYS A 413 16.80 -31.35 41.68
C LYS A 413 17.21 -32.81 41.91
N THR A 414 17.21 -33.63 40.85
CA THR A 414 18.19 -34.69 40.48
C THR A 414 17.68 -35.32 39.17
N SER A 415 18.28 -35.02 38.01
CA SER A 415 19.29 -35.81 37.30
C SER A 415 18.85 -37.18 36.74
N SER A 416 18.98 -37.28 35.42
CA SER A 416 19.48 -38.41 34.60
C SER A 416 18.66 -39.70 34.38
N SER A 417 18.77 -40.12 33.10
CA SER A 417 18.87 -41.47 32.51
C SER A 417 17.60 -42.25 32.11
N ASP A 418 17.49 -42.42 30.79
CA ASP A 418 17.39 -43.67 30.01
C ASP A 418 16.26 -44.70 30.22
N SER A 419 15.81 -45.20 29.05
CA SER A 419 15.01 -46.41 28.74
C SER A 419 13.55 -46.40 29.22
N MET A 420 12.53 -46.81 28.44
CA MET A 420 12.44 -47.65 27.23
C MET A 420 11.57 -47.01 26.14
#